data_AF-A0A6G9RKF8-F1
#
_entry.id   AF-A0A6G9RKF8-F1
#
_cell.length_a   1.000
_cell.length_b   1.000
_cell.length_c   1.000
_cell.angle_alpha   90.00
_cell.angle_beta   90.00
_cell.angle_gamma   90.00
#
_symmetry.space_group_name_H-M   'P 1'
#
loop_
_entity.id
_entity.type
_entity.pdbx_description
1 polymer ?
#
loop_
_entity_poly.entity_id
_entity_poly.type
_entity_poly.pdbx_seq_one_letter_code
_entity_poly.pdbx_strand_id
1 'polypeptide(L)'
;MQRILNCRASDFAEPVTAAALKQAIMASEGRVIMAEVAAGASPLYGEVTNGELLCAFGADMLLVKGMDCQSQRIQGCDGLRHFKQLTGRLVGVSLEVLAENTPDNPRGWDPLHLGLVTEADFYCLTAYDKPGVDAARVREAVSQLRALTDRLILVAKFYGTGVAEADEYAAYVAAGADGVIVPAPSSCRGASEARIERVLSAIRAAGGMAITTVSSSQEGADEATVREIALASKRCGADVYNFGDAGVAGMADPQAVYTLSMAVRGKRHTWVRMAASSLR
;
A
#
# COMPACT_ATOMS: atom_id res chain seq x y z
N MET A 1 -1.79 -9.85 -16.97
CA MET A 1 -1.79 -8.38 -16.94
C MET A 1 -0.47 -7.85 -17.49
N GLN A 2 -0.47 -6.72 -18.19
CA GLN A 2 0.78 -6.05 -18.60
C GLN A 2 1.51 -5.42 -17.40
N ARG A 3 2.75 -4.94 -17.56
CA ARG A 3 3.44 -4.23 -16.46
C ARG A 3 2.60 -3.05 -15.99
N ILE A 4 2.54 -2.80 -14.68
CA ILE A 4 1.65 -1.80 -14.07
C ILE A 4 1.71 -0.47 -14.81
N LEU A 5 2.90 0.05 -15.09
CA LEU A 5 3.11 1.35 -15.77
C LEU A 5 2.42 1.49 -17.14
N ASN A 6 2.09 0.37 -17.79
CA ASN A 6 1.39 0.35 -19.07
C ASN A 6 -0.12 0.14 -18.92
N CYS A 7 -0.59 -0.37 -17.77
CA CYS A 7 -2.01 -0.56 -17.50
C CYS A 7 -2.79 0.76 -17.55
N ARG A 8 -4.05 0.67 -17.93
CA ARG A 8 -5.05 1.74 -17.93
C ARG A 8 -6.23 1.37 -17.04
N ALA A 9 -7.23 2.24 -16.96
CA ALA A 9 -8.37 2.02 -16.07
C ALA A 9 -9.16 0.78 -16.50
N SER A 10 -9.27 0.52 -17.80
CA SER A 10 -9.85 -0.72 -18.35
C SER A 10 -9.13 -1.98 -17.85
N ASP A 11 -7.79 -1.99 -17.88
CA ASP A 11 -6.99 -3.12 -17.38
C ASP A 11 -7.22 -3.36 -15.87
N PHE A 12 -7.45 -2.29 -15.09
CA PHE A 12 -7.68 -2.38 -13.64
C PHE A 12 -9.14 -2.68 -13.28
N ALA A 13 -10.08 -2.55 -14.23
CA ALA A 13 -11.47 -2.94 -14.04
C ALA A 13 -11.63 -4.47 -14.10
N GLU A 14 -10.72 -5.16 -14.78
CA GLU A 14 -10.73 -6.62 -14.89
C GLU A 14 -10.31 -7.29 -13.57
N PRO A 15 -10.90 -8.44 -13.21
CA PRO A 15 -10.46 -9.24 -12.07
C PRO A 15 -8.98 -9.63 -12.21
N VAL A 16 -8.22 -9.52 -11.11
CA VAL A 16 -6.79 -9.85 -11.09
C VAL A 16 -6.45 -10.79 -9.94
N THR A 17 -5.65 -11.82 -10.22
CA THR A 17 -5.11 -12.74 -9.22
C THR A 17 -3.82 -12.19 -8.60
N ALA A 18 -3.45 -12.69 -7.42
CA ALA A 18 -2.19 -12.35 -6.77
C ALA A 18 -0.98 -12.51 -7.70
N ALA A 19 -0.90 -13.66 -8.38
CA ALA A 19 0.21 -13.98 -9.28
C ALA A 19 0.31 -12.98 -10.45
N ALA A 20 -0.82 -12.68 -11.09
CA ALA A 20 -0.84 -11.76 -12.23
C ALA A 20 -0.51 -10.32 -11.81
N LEU A 21 -1.04 -9.86 -10.67
CA LEU A 21 -0.76 -8.53 -10.16
C LEU A 21 0.70 -8.38 -9.71
N LYS A 22 1.21 -9.35 -8.96
CA LYS A 22 2.61 -9.40 -8.53
C LYS A 22 3.56 -9.38 -9.72
N GLN A 23 3.31 -10.21 -10.74
CA GLN A 23 4.14 -10.22 -11.95
C GLN A 23 4.14 -8.84 -12.65
N ALA A 24 3.00 -8.17 -12.74
CA ALA A 24 2.90 -6.85 -13.35
C ALA A 24 3.65 -5.76 -12.56
N ILE A 25 3.65 -5.86 -11.22
CA ILE A 25 4.42 -4.98 -10.34
C ILE A 25 5.91 -5.23 -10.56
N MET A 26 6.37 -6.48 -10.48
CA MET A 26 7.78 -6.82 -10.67
C MET A 26 8.31 -6.40 -12.05
N ALA A 27 7.50 -6.58 -13.10
CA ALA A 27 7.82 -6.14 -14.47
C ALA A 27 7.93 -4.61 -14.64
N SER A 28 7.60 -3.84 -13.59
CA SER A 28 7.77 -2.38 -13.58
C SER A 28 9.14 -1.93 -13.03
N GLU A 29 9.95 -2.87 -12.52
CA GLU A 29 11.37 -2.66 -12.17
C GLU A 29 11.57 -1.59 -11.08
N GLY A 30 10.84 -1.69 -9.96
CA GLY A 30 10.99 -0.77 -8.83
C GLY A 30 10.56 0.66 -9.16
N ARG A 31 9.39 0.80 -9.81
CA ARG A 31 8.82 2.08 -10.27
C ARG A 31 7.33 2.25 -9.92
N VAL A 32 6.78 1.35 -9.12
CA VAL A 32 5.35 1.36 -8.74
C VAL A 32 5.17 2.18 -7.46
N ILE A 33 4.17 3.04 -7.44
CA ILE A 33 3.87 3.93 -6.33
C ILE A 33 2.48 3.58 -5.78
N MET A 34 2.40 3.35 -4.47
CA MET A 34 1.17 3.17 -3.73
C MET A 34 0.98 4.34 -2.76
N ALA A 35 -0.26 4.71 -2.49
CA ALA A 35 -0.57 5.71 -1.47
C ALA A 35 -1.82 5.30 -0.68
N GLU A 36 -1.80 5.56 0.61
CA GLU A 36 -2.93 5.31 1.50
C GLU A 36 -3.92 6.48 1.48
N VAL A 37 -5.20 6.15 1.66
CA VAL A 37 -6.29 7.12 1.86
C VAL A 37 -7.06 6.72 3.10
N ALA A 38 -7.11 7.61 4.10
CA ALA A 38 -7.97 7.44 5.27
C ALA A 38 -9.43 7.63 4.87
N ALA A 39 -10.23 6.55 4.93
CA ALA A 39 -11.60 6.53 4.43
C ALA A 39 -12.51 7.60 5.08
N GLY A 40 -12.25 7.90 6.36
CA GLY A 40 -13.03 8.87 7.13
C GLY A 40 -12.59 10.33 7.00
N ALA A 41 -11.48 10.62 6.33
CA ALA A 41 -10.96 11.98 6.21
C ALA A 41 -11.65 12.73 5.07
N SER A 42 -12.11 13.95 5.34
CA SER A 42 -12.71 14.80 4.30
C SER A 42 -11.71 15.08 3.17
N PRO A 43 -12.16 15.14 1.90
CA PRO A 43 -11.29 15.53 0.80
C PRO A 43 -10.64 16.89 1.02
N LEU A 44 -9.37 17.04 0.60
CA LEU A 44 -8.67 18.32 0.66
C LEU A 44 -9.37 19.41 -0.17
N TYR A 45 -9.90 19.00 -1.34
CA TYR A 45 -10.70 19.82 -2.24
C TYR A 45 -12.05 19.13 -2.46
N GLY A 46 -13.14 19.88 -2.42
CA GLY A 46 -14.49 19.30 -2.43
C GLY A 46 -14.92 18.70 -3.76
N GLU A 47 -14.21 19.03 -4.84
CA GLU A 47 -14.51 18.65 -6.22
C GLU A 47 -14.02 17.24 -6.58
N VAL A 48 -13.06 16.70 -5.83
CA VAL A 48 -12.42 15.41 -6.10
C VAL A 48 -12.18 14.64 -4.81
N THR A 49 -12.16 13.32 -4.87
CA THR A 49 -11.70 12.50 -3.73
C THR A 49 -10.19 12.66 -3.51
N ASN A 50 -9.72 12.37 -2.29
CA ASN A 50 -8.28 12.29 -2.01
C ASN A 50 -7.59 11.23 -2.88
N GLY A 51 -8.29 10.13 -3.22
CA GLY A 51 -7.78 9.11 -4.13
C GLY A 51 -7.54 9.63 -5.55
N GLU A 52 -8.50 10.38 -6.11
CA GLU A 52 -8.34 11.01 -7.42
C GLU A 52 -7.16 11.97 -7.44
N LEU A 53 -6.99 12.76 -6.37
CA LEU A 53 -5.88 13.69 -6.26
C LEU A 53 -4.54 12.96 -6.22
N LEU A 54 -4.38 11.91 -5.41
CA LEU A 54 -3.15 11.10 -5.39
C LEU A 54 -2.87 10.46 -6.76
N CYS A 55 -3.89 9.98 -7.46
CA CYS A 55 -3.75 9.42 -8.81
C CYS A 55 -3.30 10.46 -9.82
N ALA A 56 -3.83 11.68 -9.74
CA ALA A 56 -3.46 12.81 -10.58
C ALA A 56 -2.00 13.25 -10.38
N PHE A 57 -1.40 12.94 -9.22
CA PHE A 57 0.01 13.21 -8.90
C PHE A 57 0.92 11.99 -9.05
N GLY A 58 0.37 10.86 -9.48
CA GLY A 58 1.14 9.73 -9.99
C GLY A 58 1.07 8.44 -9.16
N ALA A 59 0.20 8.33 -8.16
CA ALA A 59 -0.05 7.03 -7.53
C ALA A 59 -0.47 5.98 -8.59
N ASP A 60 0.07 4.77 -8.52
CA ASP A 60 -0.31 3.63 -9.37
C ASP A 60 -1.42 2.80 -8.72
N MET A 61 -1.38 2.70 -7.40
CA MET A 61 -2.27 1.89 -6.55
C MET A 61 -2.70 2.72 -5.34
N LEU A 62 -3.90 2.45 -4.84
CA LEU A 62 -4.44 3.08 -3.64
C LEU A 62 -4.73 2.03 -2.57
N LEU A 63 -4.48 2.36 -1.30
CA LEU A 63 -4.84 1.52 -0.16
C LEU A 63 -5.80 2.29 0.75
N VAL A 64 -7.05 1.85 0.82
CA VAL A 64 -8.07 2.48 1.68
C VAL A 64 -7.88 1.99 3.12
N LYS A 65 -7.70 2.93 4.05
CA LYS A 65 -7.40 2.66 5.45
C LYS A 65 -8.50 3.14 6.38
N GLY A 66 -8.76 2.38 7.43
CA GLY A 66 -9.76 2.72 8.44
C GLY A 66 -11.20 2.71 7.93
N MET A 67 -11.46 2.05 6.80
CA MET A 67 -12.80 1.89 6.25
C MET A 67 -13.61 0.91 7.08
N ASP A 68 -14.85 1.26 7.37
CA ASP A 68 -15.84 0.33 7.90
C ASP A 68 -16.28 -0.62 6.77
N CYS A 69 -16.04 -1.93 6.93
CA CYS A 69 -16.26 -2.92 5.87
C CYS A 69 -17.75 -3.11 5.53
N GLN A 70 -18.66 -2.81 6.45
CA GLN A 70 -20.09 -2.97 6.24
C GLN A 70 -20.66 -1.81 5.42
N SER A 71 -20.34 -0.58 5.80
CA SER A 71 -20.81 0.63 5.12
C SER A 71 -19.98 0.98 3.89
N GLN A 72 -18.71 0.56 3.86
CA GLN A 72 -17.70 0.85 2.82
C GLN A 72 -17.54 2.33 2.49
N ARG A 73 -17.95 3.22 3.41
CA ARG A 73 -17.96 4.65 3.17
C ARG A 73 -16.55 5.18 3.05
N ILE A 74 -16.31 5.94 1.99
CA ILE A 74 -15.08 6.70 1.74
C ILE A 74 -15.54 8.13 1.44
N GLN A 75 -15.00 9.12 2.15
CA GLN A 75 -15.43 10.50 1.96
C GLN A 75 -15.20 10.99 0.53
N GLY A 76 -16.17 11.73 0.01
CA GLY A 76 -16.19 12.23 -1.38
C GLY A 76 -16.78 11.25 -2.41
N CYS A 77 -17.18 10.03 -2.01
CA CYS A 77 -17.87 9.09 -2.91
C CYS A 77 -18.83 8.16 -2.15
N ASP A 78 -19.55 7.30 -2.88
CA ASP A 78 -20.60 6.43 -2.29
C ASP A 78 -20.04 5.17 -1.62
N GLY A 79 -18.80 4.80 -1.91
CA GLY A 79 -18.11 3.68 -1.31
C GLY A 79 -17.05 3.06 -2.23
N LEU A 80 -16.55 1.87 -1.86
CA LEU A 80 -15.37 1.25 -2.48
C LEU A 80 -15.46 1.10 -4.01
N ARG A 81 -16.61 0.63 -4.53
CA ARG A 81 -16.82 0.50 -5.98
C ARG A 81 -16.77 1.85 -6.69
N HIS A 82 -17.48 2.87 -6.18
CA HIS A 82 -17.50 4.20 -6.77
C HIS A 82 -16.10 4.84 -6.70
N PHE A 83 -15.38 4.67 -5.59
CA PHE A 83 -13.99 5.12 -5.44
C PHE A 83 -13.06 4.50 -6.50
N LYS A 84 -13.18 3.20 -6.75
CA LYS A 84 -12.43 2.51 -7.81
C LYS A 84 -12.75 3.08 -9.20
N GLN A 85 -14.02 3.35 -9.47
CA GLN A 85 -14.47 3.92 -10.76
C GLN A 85 -13.94 5.34 -10.98
N LEU A 86 -14.00 6.21 -9.97
CA LEU A 86 -13.49 7.58 -10.04
C LEU A 86 -11.98 7.62 -10.26
N THR A 87 -11.24 6.82 -9.50
CA THR A 87 -9.78 6.80 -9.55
C THR A 87 -9.24 6.07 -10.78
N GLY A 88 -9.98 5.08 -11.29
CA GLY A 88 -9.55 4.23 -12.39
C GLY A 88 -8.26 3.47 -12.07
N ARG A 89 -8.02 3.12 -10.79
CA ARG A 89 -6.83 2.42 -10.30
C ARG A 89 -7.15 1.13 -9.56
N LEU A 90 -6.09 0.36 -9.31
CA LEU A 90 -6.14 -0.73 -8.34
C LEU A 90 -6.38 -0.15 -6.95
N VAL A 91 -7.39 -0.68 -6.27
CA VAL A 91 -7.76 -0.25 -4.92
C VAL A 91 -7.71 -1.44 -3.98
N GLY A 92 -6.89 -1.34 -2.94
CA GLY A 92 -6.83 -2.28 -1.85
C GLY A 92 -7.54 -1.79 -0.60
N VAL A 93 -7.84 -2.71 0.31
CA VAL A 93 -8.39 -2.41 1.64
C VAL A 93 -7.44 -2.87 2.72
N SER A 94 -7.16 -1.99 3.66
CA SER A 94 -6.41 -2.30 4.87
C SER A 94 -7.35 -2.80 5.97
N LEU A 95 -7.07 -3.99 6.51
CA LEU A 95 -7.77 -4.60 7.63
C LEU A 95 -6.83 -4.65 8.85
N GLU A 96 -7.27 -4.12 9.99
CA GLU A 96 -6.44 -4.05 11.19
C GLU A 96 -6.35 -5.41 11.89
N VAL A 97 -5.14 -5.93 12.08
CA VAL A 97 -4.92 -7.13 12.89
C VAL A 97 -4.98 -6.76 14.37
N LEU A 98 -5.94 -7.35 15.08
CA LEU A 98 -6.10 -7.24 16.53
C LEU A 98 -5.56 -8.49 17.23
N ALA A 99 -5.33 -8.39 18.54
CA ALA A 99 -4.89 -9.50 19.37
C ALA A 99 -5.84 -10.71 19.21
N GLU A 100 -7.14 -10.44 19.20
CA GLU A 100 -8.20 -11.40 18.91
C GLU A 100 -9.15 -10.77 17.89
N ASN A 101 -9.69 -11.59 16.97
CA ASN A 101 -10.69 -11.10 16.03
C ASN A 101 -11.90 -10.58 16.82
N THR A 102 -12.32 -9.36 16.50
CA THR A 102 -13.49 -8.73 17.10
C THR A 102 -14.48 -8.45 15.97
N PRO A 103 -15.49 -9.31 15.73
CA PRO A 103 -16.43 -9.13 14.62
C PRO A 103 -17.14 -7.78 14.62
N ASP A 104 -17.37 -7.21 15.81
CA ASP A 104 -17.99 -5.90 15.98
C ASP A 104 -17.06 -4.71 15.65
N ASN A 105 -15.76 -4.96 15.42
CA ASN A 105 -14.85 -3.92 14.92
C ASN A 105 -14.88 -3.92 13.38
N PRO A 106 -15.60 -2.99 12.74
CA PRO A 106 -15.83 -3.03 11.30
C PRO A 106 -14.58 -2.76 10.46
N ARG A 107 -13.45 -2.41 11.08
CA ARG A 107 -12.15 -2.14 10.42
C ARG A 107 -11.15 -3.27 10.62
N GLY A 108 -11.46 -4.20 11.53
CA GLY A 108 -10.57 -5.28 11.92
C GLY A 108 -10.49 -6.38 10.85
N TRP A 109 -9.41 -7.14 10.88
CA TRP A 109 -9.35 -8.44 10.23
C TRP A 109 -10.37 -9.38 10.87
N ASP A 110 -11.31 -9.85 10.05
CA ASP A 110 -12.20 -10.96 10.37
C ASP A 110 -12.60 -11.65 9.04
N PRO A 111 -12.68 -12.99 8.98
CA PRO A 111 -13.14 -13.70 7.79
C PRO A 111 -14.49 -13.21 7.24
N LEU A 112 -15.41 -12.75 8.10
CA LEU A 112 -16.71 -12.21 7.68
C LEU A 112 -16.58 -10.90 6.90
N HIS A 113 -15.58 -10.07 7.21
CA HIS A 113 -15.37 -8.80 6.51
C HIS A 113 -14.89 -8.99 5.07
N LEU A 114 -14.18 -10.08 4.78
CA LEU A 114 -13.69 -10.36 3.43
C LEU A 114 -14.83 -10.45 2.40
N GLY A 115 -15.96 -11.05 2.80
CA GLY A 115 -17.15 -11.14 1.96
C GLY A 115 -17.88 -9.81 1.72
N LEU A 116 -17.56 -8.76 2.50
CA LEU A 116 -18.13 -7.44 2.35
C LEU A 116 -17.31 -6.60 1.35
N VAL A 117 -15.98 -6.69 1.40
CA VAL A 117 -15.07 -5.87 0.56
C VAL A 117 -14.61 -6.60 -0.70
N THR A 118 -15.54 -7.25 -1.41
CA THR A 118 -15.25 -8.02 -2.62
C THR A 118 -14.83 -7.16 -3.81
N GLU A 119 -15.07 -5.85 -3.77
CA GLU A 119 -14.63 -4.88 -4.79
C GLU A 119 -13.14 -4.50 -4.70
N ALA A 120 -12.46 -4.87 -3.60
CA ALA A 120 -11.03 -4.64 -3.45
C ALA A 120 -10.21 -5.55 -4.39
N ASP A 121 -9.18 -4.99 -5.01
CA ASP A 121 -8.25 -5.70 -5.88
C ASP A 121 -7.17 -6.46 -5.10
N PHE A 122 -6.85 -5.97 -3.90
CA PHE A 122 -5.87 -6.55 -2.99
C PHE A 122 -6.19 -6.21 -1.54
N TYR A 123 -5.55 -6.92 -0.61
CA TYR A 123 -5.75 -6.71 0.82
C TYR A 123 -4.44 -6.38 1.50
N CYS A 124 -4.49 -5.55 2.54
CA CYS A 124 -3.37 -5.33 3.44
C CYS A 124 -3.77 -5.67 4.87
N LEU A 125 -3.04 -6.58 5.50
CA LEU A 125 -3.13 -6.81 6.94
C LEU A 125 -2.21 -5.82 7.65
N THR A 126 -2.82 -4.85 8.33
CA THR A 126 -2.09 -3.79 9.02
C THR A 126 -2.09 -4.05 10.52
N ALA A 127 -0.90 -4.17 11.09
CA ALA A 127 -0.71 -4.55 12.48
C ALA A 127 0.11 -3.46 13.19
N TYR A 128 -0.48 -2.88 14.23
CA TYR A 128 0.17 -1.86 15.05
C TYR A 128 0.90 -2.49 16.23
N ASP A 129 1.77 -1.72 16.89
CA ASP A 129 2.48 -2.15 18.08
C ASP A 129 1.58 -2.07 19.32
N LYS A 130 0.65 -3.03 19.41
CA LYS A 130 -0.35 -3.14 20.47
C LYS A 130 -0.17 -4.48 21.21
N PRO A 131 -0.52 -4.56 22.51
CA PRO A 131 -0.49 -5.81 23.25
C PRO A 131 -1.24 -6.94 22.51
N GLY A 132 -0.61 -8.10 22.39
CA GLY A 132 -1.18 -9.28 21.70
C GLY A 132 -1.10 -9.27 20.18
N VAL A 133 -0.60 -8.19 19.55
CA VAL A 133 -0.41 -8.11 18.09
C VAL A 133 1.06 -8.36 17.76
N ASP A 134 1.52 -9.59 17.98
CA ASP A 134 2.89 -10.03 17.70
C ASP A 134 3.05 -10.65 16.30
N ALA A 135 4.28 -11.03 15.95
CA ALA A 135 4.57 -11.65 14.65
C ALA A 135 3.85 -12.98 14.43
N ALA A 136 3.60 -13.76 15.50
CA ALA A 136 2.89 -15.04 15.37
C ALA A 136 1.42 -14.80 15.02
N ARG A 137 0.79 -13.83 15.68
CA ARG A 137 -0.58 -13.42 15.40
C ARG A 137 -0.76 -12.91 13.98
N VAL A 138 0.18 -12.11 13.47
CA VAL A 138 0.14 -11.62 12.09
C VAL A 138 0.28 -12.78 11.09
N ARG A 139 1.21 -13.73 11.31
CA ARG A 139 1.34 -14.91 10.43
C ARG A 139 0.07 -15.77 10.39
N GLU A 140 -0.58 -15.93 11.53
CA GLU A 140 -1.86 -16.63 11.60
C GLU A 140 -2.92 -15.93 10.74
N ALA A 141 -3.08 -14.61 10.89
CA ALA A 141 -4.02 -13.82 10.09
C ALA A 141 -3.72 -13.91 8.58
N VAL A 142 -2.44 -13.88 8.19
CA VAL A 142 -2.01 -14.06 6.79
C VAL A 142 -2.42 -15.42 6.26
N SER A 143 -2.14 -16.50 7.01
CA SER A 143 -2.49 -17.86 6.61
C SER A 143 -4.01 -18.04 6.48
N GLN A 144 -4.79 -17.45 7.39
CA GLN A 144 -6.25 -17.47 7.33
C GLN A 144 -6.77 -16.73 6.10
N LEU A 145 -6.28 -15.52 5.83
CA LEU A 145 -6.71 -14.74 4.67
C LEU A 145 -6.33 -15.45 3.36
N ARG A 146 -5.11 -15.99 3.25
CA ARG A 146 -4.66 -16.74 2.07
C ARG A 146 -5.54 -17.96 1.79
N ALA A 147 -6.06 -18.63 2.81
CA ALA A 147 -6.97 -19.76 2.61
C ALA A 147 -8.33 -19.35 2.01
N LEU A 148 -8.69 -18.07 2.06
CA LEU A 148 -10.00 -17.56 1.66
C LEU A 148 -9.97 -16.75 0.36
N THR A 149 -8.80 -16.38 -0.17
CA THR A 149 -8.69 -15.58 -1.39
C THR A 149 -7.46 -15.95 -2.22
N ASP A 150 -7.54 -15.73 -3.53
CA ASP A 150 -6.43 -15.79 -4.48
C ASP A 150 -5.91 -14.38 -4.85
N ARG A 151 -6.48 -13.32 -4.25
CA ARG A 151 -6.03 -11.94 -4.43
C ARG A 151 -4.72 -11.67 -3.71
N LEU A 152 -4.06 -10.58 -4.11
CA LEU A 152 -2.78 -10.17 -3.55
C LEU A 152 -2.93 -9.78 -2.08
N ILE A 153 -2.06 -10.30 -1.21
CA ILE A 153 -2.02 -9.98 0.23
C ILE A 153 -0.73 -9.25 0.56
N LEU A 154 -0.88 -8.06 1.16
CA LEU A 154 0.19 -7.28 1.75
C LEU A 154 0.16 -7.39 3.28
N VAL A 155 1.33 -7.22 3.91
CA VAL A 155 1.46 -7.13 5.36
C VAL A 155 2.21 -5.87 5.73
N ALA A 156 1.66 -5.10 6.66
CA ALA A 156 2.30 -3.93 7.26
C ALA A 156 2.31 -4.07 8.78
N LYS A 157 3.42 -4.54 9.35
CA LYS A 157 3.61 -4.60 10.80
C LYS A 157 4.54 -3.47 11.25
N PHE A 158 4.01 -2.61 12.12
CA PHE A 158 4.74 -1.49 12.70
C PHE A 158 5.13 -1.79 14.15
N TYR A 159 6.32 -1.29 14.54
CA TYR A 159 6.86 -1.37 15.89
C TYR A 159 7.27 0.02 16.36
N GLY A 160 6.99 0.35 17.62
CA GLY A 160 7.45 1.59 18.25
C GLY A 160 8.97 1.65 18.40
N THR A 161 9.64 0.49 18.36
CA THR A 161 11.10 0.36 18.40
C THR A 161 11.76 0.59 17.03
N GLY A 162 10.98 0.66 15.94
CA GLY A 162 11.46 0.89 14.58
C GLY A 162 11.30 -0.33 13.67
N VAL A 163 12.37 -0.72 12.98
CA VAL A 163 12.37 -1.86 12.05
C VAL A 163 12.56 -3.16 12.84
N ALA A 164 11.86 -4.24 12.47
CA ALA A 164 12.06 -5.58 13.02
C ALA A 164 13.24 -6.31 12.33
N GLU A 165 13.47 -7.55 12.73
CA GLU A 165 14.49 -8.39 12.10
C GLU A 165 14.03 -8.96 10.75
N ALA A 166 14.97 -9.16 9.84
CA ALA A 166 14.69 -9.56 8.45
C ALA A 166 13.92 -10.88 8.35
N ASP A 167 14.24 -11.84 9.21
CA ASP A 167 13.59 -13.16 9.25
C ASP A 167 12.10 -13.08 9.61
N GLU A 168 11.70 -12.08 10.40
CA GLU A 168 10.30 -11.87 10.74
C GLU A 168 9.50 -11.48 9.49
N TYR A 169 10.02 -10.55 8.69
CA TYR A 169 9.36 -10.12 7.47
C TYR A 169 9.32 -11.24 6.42
N ALA A 170 10.40 -12.02 6.29
CA ALA A 170 10.41 -13.21 5.44
C ALA A 170 9.39 -14.27 5.90
N ALA A 171 9.15 -14.40 7.20
CA ALA A 171 8.16 -15.33 7.73
C ALA A 171 6.72 -14.95 7.38
N TYR A 172 6.41 -13.67 7.15
CA TYR A 172 5.09 -13.27 6.62
C TYR A 172 4.88 -13.75 5.18
N VAL A 173 5.93 -13.70 4.36
CA VAL A 173 5.89 -14.25 3.00
C VAL A 173 5.69 -15.77 3.04
N ALA A 174 6.43 -16.47 3.91
CA ALA A 174 6.27 -17.91 4.11
C ALA A 174 4.86 -18.31 4.58
N ALA A 175 4.16 -17.41 5.31
CA ALA A 175 2.77 -17.62 5.74
C ALA A 175 1.74 -17.39 4.62
N GLY A 176 2.12 -16.83 3.47
CA GLY A 176 1.26 -16.62 2.31
C GLY A 176 1.07 -15.16 1.87
N ALA A 177 1.81 -14.22 2.44
CA ALA A 177 1.83 -12.83 1.97
C ALA A 177 2.57 -12.71 0.63
N ASP A 178 2.06 -11.90 -0.28
CA ASP A 178 2.68 -11.63 -1.57
C ASP A 178 3.71 -10.51 -1.51
N GLY A 179 3.57 -9.60 -0.54
CA GLY A 179 4.48 -8.49 -0.31
C GLY A 179 4.41 -7.98 1.13
N VAL A 180 5.48 -7.31 1.55
CA VAL A 180 5.62 -6.81 2.92
C VAL A 180 6.04 -5.35 2.88
N ILE A 181 5.29 -4.52 3.61
CA ILE A 181 5.52 -3.09 3.77
C ILE A 181 6.40 -2.86 5.00
N VAL A 182 7.56 -2.25 4.78
CA VAL A 182 8.52 -1.90 5.82
C VAL A 182 8.88 -0.42 5.74
N PRO A 183 9.39 0.19 6.82
CA PRO A 183 9.83 1.59 6.77
C PRO A 183 10.87 1.81 5.65
N ALA A 184 10.71 2.89 4.89
CA ALA A 184 11.76 3.39 4.00
C ALA A 184 13.02 3.80 4.80
N PRO A 185 14.21 3.82 4.16
CA PRO A 185 15.39 4.38 4.79
C PRO A 185 15.13 5.81 5.28
N SER A 186 15.60 6.11 6.49
CA SER A 186 15.38 7.40 7.18
C SER A 186 13.93 7.73 7.55
N SER A 187 12.96 6.83 7.33
CA SER A 187 11.53 7.12 7.63
C SER A 187 11.08 6.74 9.05
N CYS A 188 11.91 6.00 9.79
CA CYS A 188 11.70 5.72 11.21
C CYS A 188 13.03 5.46 11.94
N ARG A 189 12.96 5.37 13.28
CA ARG A 189 14.13 5.09 14.13
C ARG A 189 14.79 3.77 13.72
N GLY A 190 16.09 3.81 13.42
CA GLY A 190 16.88 2.62 13.10
C GLY A 190 16.67 2.07 11.68
N ALA A 191 15.97 2.79 10.80
CA ALA A 191 15.84 2.45 9.37
C ALA A 191 17.04 2.96 8.56
N SER A 192 18.24 2.43 8.82
CA SER A 192 19.41 2.70 7.99
C SER A 192 19.33 1.96 6.65
N GLU A 193 19.97 2.49 5.58
CA GLU A 193 20.00 1.81 4.27
C GLU A 193 20.50 0.36 4.38
N ALA A 194 21.58 0.10 5.12
CA ALA A 194 22.10 -1.25 5.31
C ALA A 194 21.14 -2.19 6.06
N ARG A 195 20.30 -1.67 6.96
CA ARG A 195 19.28 -2.48 7.64
C ARG A 195 18.11 -2.76 6.70
N ILE A 196 17.63 -1.73 6.01
CA ILE A 196 16.52 -1.87 5.06
C ILE A 196 16.92 -2.78 3.90
N GLU A 197 18.10 -2.65 3.32
CA GLU A 197 18.61 -3.53 2.26
C GLU A 197 18.57 -5.01 2.67
N ARG A 198 19.04 -5.34 3.89
CA ARG A 198 18.96 -6.71 4.43
C ARG A 198 17.52 -7.20 4.54
N VAL A 199 16.61 -6.37 5.06
CA VAL A 199 15.19 -6.70 5.19
C VAL A 199 14.54 -6.93 3.82
N LEU A 200 14.71 -6.00 2.88
CA LEU A 200 14.15 -6.12 1.53
C LEU A 200 14.73 -7.34 0.80
N SER A 201 16.02 -7.64 0.99
CA SER A 201 16.64 -8.84 0.43
C SER A 201 16.04 -10.13 0.98
N ALA A 202 15.77 -10.20 2.29
CA ALA A 202 15.16 -11.38 2.90
C ALA A 202 13.71 -11.59 2.40
N ILE A 203 12.93 -10.51 2.27
CA ILE A 203 11.57 -10.56 1.71
C ILE A 203 11.60 -11.12 0.27
N ARG A 204 12.49 -10.60 -0.58
CA ARG A 204 12.63 -11.07 -1.97
C ARG A 204 13.15 -12.50 -2.05
N ALA A 205 14.09 -12.89 -1.19
CA ALA A 205 14.60 -14.26 -1.12
C ALA A 205 13.52 -15.27 -0.72
N ALA A 206 12.57 -14.86 0.13
CA ALA A 206 11.37 -15.64 0.45
C ALA A 206 10.32 -15.64 -0.68
N GLY A 207 10.57 -14.91 -1.78
CA GLY A 207 9.70 -14.81 -2.94
C GLY A 207 8.66 -13.69 -2.85
N GLY A 208 8.70 -12.81 -1.85
CA GLY A 208 7.78 -11.70 -1.65
C GLY A 208 8.21 -10.41 -2.35
N MET A 209 7.29 -9.47 -2.54
CA MET A 209 7.60 -8.11 -2.97
C MET A 209 8.05 -7.27 -1.78
N ALA A 210 9.14 -6.52 -1.97
CA ALA A 210 9.71 -5.65 -0.96
C ALA A 210 9.17 -4.22 -1.12
N ILE A 211 8.34 -3.77 -0.18
CA ILE A 211 7.65 -2.49 -0.26
C ILE A 211 8.18 -1.57 0.84
N THR A 212 8.62 -0.37 0.48
CA THR A 212 9.03 0.64 1.48
C THR A 212 7.93 1.67 1.69
N THR A 213 7.73 2.13 2.92
CA THR A 213 6.74 3.17 3.24
C THR A 213 7.32 4.39 3.95
N VAL A 214 6.82 5.57 3.57
CA VAL A 214 6.87 6.78 4.40
C VAL A 214 5.49 6.93 5.03
N SER A 215 5.36 6.52 6.30
CA SER A 215 4.09 6.47 7.04
C SER A 215 4.23 7.20 8.38
N SER A 216 4.63 8.47 8.31
CA SER A 216 4.95 9.33 9.45
C SER A 216 4.74 10.79 9.07
N SER A 217 5.01 11.73 9.98
CA SER A 217 4.98 13.16 9.66
C SER A 217 5.94 13.57 8.53
N GLN A 218 6.90 12.72 8.12
CA GLN A 218 7.75 12.95 6.96
C GLN A 218 7.00 12.88 5.61
N GLU A 219 5.74 12.44 5.61
CA GLU A 219 4.85 12.55 4.44
C GLU A 219 4.64 14.01 4.00
N GLY A 220 4.79 14.97 4.92
CA GLY A 220 4.75 16.41 4.64
C GLY A 220 6.12 17.08 4.55
N ALA A 221 7.21 16.30 4.39
CA ALA A 221 8.55 16.86 4.24
C ALA A 221 8.75 17.54 2.89
N ASP A 222 9.79 18.38 2.78
CA ASP A 222 10.13 19.03 1.52
C ASP A 222 10.54 18.04 0.42
N GLU A 223 10.54 18.52 -0.82
CA GLU A 223 10.86 17.69 -1.98
C GLU A 223 12.27 17.11 -1.96
N ALA A 224 13.24 17.80 -1.35
CA ALA A 224 14.62 17.31 -1.27
C ALA A 224 14.68 16.06 -0.39
N THR A 225 14.03 16.11 0.77
CA THR A 225 13.91 15.00 1.71
C THR A 225 13.17 13.82 1.07
N VAL A 226 12.02 14.07 0.43
CA VAL A 226 11.25 13.01 -0.25
C VAL A 226 12.07 12.34 -1.36
N ARG A 227 12.81 13.12 -2.15
CA ARG A 227 13.67 12.61 -3.21
C ARG A 227 14.82 11.76 -2.67
N GLU A 228 15.43 12.16 -1.55
CA GLU A 228 16.49 11.40 -0.91
C GLU A 228 15.99 10.03 -0.42
N ILE A 229 14.86 10.02 0.30
CA ILE A 229 14.22 8.79 0.79
C ILE A 229 13.86 7.88 -0.39
N ALA A 230 13.26 8.42 -1.45
CA ALA A 230 12.87 7.65 -2.64
C ALA A 230 14.08 6.97 -3.31
N LEU A 231 15.19 7.70 -3.50
CA LEU A 231 16.40 7.15 -4.10
C LEU A 231 17.10 6.15 -3.17
N ALA A 232 17.06 6.36 -1.85
CA ALA A 232 17.57 5.42 -0.86
C ALA A 232 16.78 4.10 -0.89
N SER A 233 15.45 4.16 -0.85
CA SER A 233 14.58 2.99 -1.02
C SER A 233 14.91 2.23 -2.31
N LYS A 234 15.15 2.96 -3.40
CA LYS A 234 15.51 2.36 -4.69
C LYS A 234 16.86 1.64 -4.64
N ARG A 235 17.87 2.24 -3.99
CA ARG A 235 19.19 1.59 -3.80
C ARG A 235 19.07 0.30 -2.99
N CYS A 236 18.22 0.27 -1.96
CA CYS A 236 17.95 -0.92 -1.15
C CYS A 236 17.13 -2.01 -1.92
N GLY A 237 16.62 -1.68 -3.12
CA GLY A 237 15.89 -2.62 -3.98
C GLY A 237 14.39 -2.68 -3.72
N ALA A 238 13.73 -1.56 -3.38
CA ALA A 238 12.28 -1.51 -3.27
C ALA A 238 11.58 -1.80 -4.61
N ASP A 239 10.56 -2.67 -4.58
CA ASP A 239 9.69 -2.99 -5.72
C ASP A 239 8.54 -1.97 -5.83
N VAL A 240 8.02 -1.55 -4.68
CA VAL A 240 6.92 -0.58 -4.53
C VAL A 240 7.29 0.46 -3.47
N TYR A 241 6.90 1.70 -3.71
CA TYR A 241 7.05 2.81 -2.77
C TYR A 241 5.67 3.23 -2.29
N ASN A 242 5.42 3.13 -0.99
CA ASN A 242 4.16 3.48 -0.37
C ASN A 242 4.26 4.80 0.40
N PHE A 243 3.16 5.53 0.42
CA PHE A 243 2.90 6.59 1.37
C PHE A 243 1.76 6.22 2.30
N GLY A 244 1.87 6.60 3.58
CA GLY A 244 0.77 6.53 4.54
C GLY A 244 -0.30 7.59 4.31
N ASP A 245 -1.03 7.89 5.38
CA ASP A 245 -2.16 8.82 5.43
C ASP A 245 -1.94 10.00 6.40
N ALA A 246 -0.70 10.24 6.83
CA ALA A 246 -0.36 11.23 7.85
C ALA A 246 0.05 12.61 7.27
N GLY A 247 0.10 12.78 5.95
CA GLY A 247 0.44 14.04 5.29
C GLY A 247 -0.63 15.13 5.44
N VAL A 248 -1.55 15.21 4.48
CA VAL A 248 -2.60 16.24 4.39
C VAL A 248 -3.95 15.58 4.16
N ALA A 249 -4.97 15.97 4.92
CA ALA A 249 -6.35 15.51 4.76
C ALA A 249 -6.53 13.98 4.70
N GLY A 250 -5.70 13.20 5.41
CA GLY A 250 -5.79 11.73 5.41
C GLY A 250 -5.20 11.05 4.16
N MET A 251 -4.19 11.66 3.55
CA MET A 251 -3.35 11.12 2.48
C MET A 251 -1.95 11.74 2.58
N ALA A 252 -0.98 11.24 1.81
CA ALA A 252 0.27 11.98 1.62
C ALA A 252 0.08 13.30 0.86
N ASP A 253 1.03 14.22 1.01
CA ASP A 253 1.08 15.44 0.20
C ASP A 253 1.19 15.07 -1.29
N PRO A 254 0.29 15.56 -2.17
CA PRO A 254 0.37 15.30 -3.60
C PRO A 254 1.72 15.67 -4.23
N GLN A 255 2.37 16.74 -3.76
CA GLN A 255 3.70 17.14 -4.21
C GLN A 255 4.77 16.13 -3.80
N ALA A 256 4.64 15.48 -2.64
CA ALA A 256 5.52 14.39 -2.23
C ALA A 256 5.36 13.16 -3.15
N VAL A 257 4.12 12.80 -3.51
CA VAL A 257 3.84 11.71 -4.46
C VAL A 257 4.45 12.00 -5.83
N TYR A 258 4.26 13.21 -6.36
CA TYR A 258 4.86 13.63 -7.62
C TYR A 258 6.40 13.62 -7.56
N THR A 259 6.98 14.11 -6.47
CA THR A 259 8.43 14.14 -6.27
C THR A 259 9.03 12.74 -6.25
N LEU A 260 8.43 11.82 -5.48
CA LEU A 260 8.84 10.42 -5.43
C LEU A 260 8.74 9.80 -6.82
N SER A 261 7.62 10.03 -7.50
CA SER A 261 7.37 9.57 -8.87
C SER A 261 8.45 10.04 -9.85
N MET A 262 8.79 11.32 -9.83
CA MET A 262 9.86 11.88 -10.64
C MET A 262 11.22 11.24 -10.33
N ALA A 263 11.52 10.99 -9.06
CA ALA A 263 12.79 10.40 -8.63
C ALA A 263 12.96 8.94 -9.09
N VAL A 264 11.93 8.10 -8.93
CA VAL A 264 12.06 6.65 -9.13
C VAL A 264 11.81 6.21 -10.57
N ARG A 265 11.03 6.96 -11.35
CA ARG A 265 10.63 6.57 -12.72
C ARG A 265 10.74 7.65 -13.80
N GLY A 266 11.10 8.88 -13.43
CA GLY A 266 11.39 9.97 -14.37
C GLY A 266 10.16 10.52 -15.11
N LYS A 267 10.38 11.62 -15.85
CA LYS A 267 9.32 12.42 -16.51
C LYS A 267 8.34 11.60 -17.35
N ARG A 268 8.87 10.73 -18.23
CA ARG A 268 8.05 9.97 -19.19
C ARG A 268 6.99 9.14 -18.47
N HIS A 269 7.40 8.32 -17.50
CA HIS A 269 6.47 7.43 -16.82
C HIS A 269 5.55 8.20 -15.87
N THR A 270 6.07 9.22 -15.19
CA THR A 270 5.27 10.09 -14.32
C THR A 270 4.15 10.79 -15.09
N TRP A 271 4.48 11.53 -16.16
CA TRP A 271 3.48 12.32 -16.88
C TRP A 271 2.49 11.47 -17.66
N VAL A 272 2.93 10.37 -18.27
CA VAL A 272 2.01 9.41 -18.89
C VAL A 272 1.03 8.87 -17.85
N ARG A 273 1.48 8.67 -16.61
CA ARG A 273 0.63 8.15 -15.56
C ARG A 273 -0.40 9.13 -15.03
N MET A 274 0.01 10.38 -14.88
CA MET A 274 -0.88 11.47 -14.45
C MET A 274 -1.93 11.80 -15.53
N ALA A 275 -1.54 11.74 -16.81
CA ALA A 275 -2.41 12.16 -17.91
C ALA A 275 -3.23 11.03 -18.56
N ALA A 276 -2.98 9.76 -18.22
CA ALA A 276 -3.72 8.65 -18.80
C ALA A 276 -5.21 8.73 -18.42
N SER A 277 -6.08 8.79 -19.43
CA SER A 277 -7.53 8.87 -19.23
C SER A 277 -8.08 7.62 -18.54
N SER A 278 -9.03 7.82 -17.64
CA SER A 278 -9.86 6.77 -17.04
C SER A 278 -10.82 6.09 -18.04
N LEU A 279 -10.99 6.64 -19.24
CA LEU A 279 -11.79 6.05 -20.33
C LEU A 279 -10.98 5.06 -21.19
N ARG A 280 -9.71 4.82 -20.85
CA ARG A 280 -8.82 3.90 -21.57
C ARG A 280 -8.53 2.66 -20.77
#